data_AF-A0A2V9K4C4-F1
#
_entry.id   AF-A0A2V9K4C4-F1
#
_cell.length_a   1.000
_cell.length_b   1.000
_cell.length_c   1.000
_cell.angle_alpha   90.00
_cell.angle_beta   90.00
_cell.angle_gamma   90.00
#
_symmetry.space_group_name_H-M   'P 1'
#
loop_
_entity.id
_entity.type
_entity.pdbx_description
1 polymer ?
#
loop_
_entity_poly.entity_id
_entity_poly.type
_entity_poly.pdbx_seq_one_letter_code
_entity_poly.pdbx_strand_id
1 'polypeptide(L)' 'MDCRHLDDFYELYVLGAADPDIAVEISRHLDNGCACCTSRLREAALNVYLVSTLVPSSRPGPKTRARLLSRLKKK' A
#
# COMPACT_ATOMS: atom_id res chain seq x y z
N MET A 1 15.03 -3.80 -13.46
CA MET A 1 16.09 -4.04 -12.47
C MET A 1 15.91 -5.41 -11.83
N ASP A 2 16.91 -5.89 -11.09
CA ASP A 2 16.78 -7.09 -10.24
C ASP A 2 15.95 -6.76 -8.99
N CYS A 3 15.17 -7.73 -8.50
CA CYS A 3 14.21 -7.58 -7.39
C CYS A 3 14.87 -7.07 -6.10
N ARG A 4 16.17 -7.36 -5.93
CA ARG A 4 16.96 -7.04 -4.74
C ARG A 4 17.21 -5.54 -4.53
N HIS A 5 17.08 -4.70 -5.56
CA HIS A 5 17.26 -3.25 -5.43
C HIS A 5 15.99 -2.53 -4.94
N LEU A 6 14.88 -3.26 -4.77
CA LEU A 6 13.59 -2.69 -4.39
C LEU A 6 13.28 -2.83 -2.90
N ASP A 7 14.15 -3.51 -2.14
CA ASP A 7 13.87 -3.91 -0.74
C ASP A 7 13.55 -2.70 0.16
N ASP A 8 14.18 -1.55 -0.04
CA ASP A 8 13.96 -0.34 0.78
C ASP A 8 12.70 0.46 0.42
N PHE A 9 11.99 0.08 -0.65
CA PHE A 9 10.91 0.88 -1.22
C PHE A 9 9.51 0.28 -1.04
N TYR A 10 9.39 -0.96 -0.54
CA TYR A 10 8.10 -1.64 -0.44
C TYR A 10 7.16 -0.96 0.57
N GLU A 11 7.63 -0.50 1.72
CA GLU A 11 6.82 0.25 2.69
C GLU A 11 6.31 1.56 2.09
N LEU A 12 7.17 2.29 1.39
CA LEU A 12 6.80 3.53 0.71
C LEU A 12 5.77 3.26 -0.40
N TYR A 13 5.94 2.16 -1.14
CA TYR A 13 4.99 1.73 -2.15
C TYR A 13 3.62 1.42 -1.55
N VAL A 14 3.57 0.65 -0.44
CA VAL A 14 2.32 0.35 0.28
C VAL A 14 1.64 1.61 0.79
N LEU A 15 2.41 2.59 1.27
CA LEU A 15 1.90 3.89 1.72
C LEU A 15 1.43 4.79 0.56
N GLY A 16 1.68 4.42 -0.69
CA GLY A 16 1.43 5.26 -1.86
C GLY A 16 2.36 6.48 -1.95
N ALA A 17 3.55 6.38 -1.35
CA ALA A 17 4.54 7.44 -1.21
C ALA A 17 5.89 7.13 -1.89
N ALA A 18 6.01 5.99 -2.58
CA ALA A 18 7.20 5.69 -3.38
C ALA A 18 7.35 6.66 -4.55
N ASP A 19 8.60 6.86 -4.99
CA ASP A 19 8.89 7.56 -6.23
C ASP A 19 8.12 6.90 -7.41
N PRO A 20 7.53 7.68 -8.33
CA PRO A 20 6.71 7.12 -9.41
C PRO A 20 7.40 6.06 -10.25
N ASP A 21 8.69 6.22 -10.55
CA ASP A 21 9.43 5.27 -11.38
C ASP A 21 9.63 3.94 -10.64
N ILE A 22 9.90 4.03 -9.33
CA ILE A 22 10.01 2.88 -8.44
C ILE A 22 8.66 2.18 -8.28
N ALA A 23 7.57 2.94 -8.15
CA ALA A 23 6.23 2.38 -8.04
C ALA A 23 5.81 1.62 -9.32
N VAL A 24 6.14 2.17 -10.49
CA VAL A 24 5.93 1.49 -11.78
C VAL A 24 6.74 0.20 -11.84
N GLU A 25 7.99 0.23 -11.40
CA GLU A 25 8.83 -0.97 -11.41
C GLU A 25 8.32 -2.07 -10.47
N ILE A 26 7.95 -1.72 -9.23
CA ILE A 26 7.36 -2.67 -8.28
C ILE A 26 6.07 -3.27 -8.87
N SER A 27 5.20 -2.44 -9.42
CA SER A 27 3.93 -2.89 -10.03
C SER A 27 4.20 -3.87 -11.17
N ARG A 28 5.16 -3.56 -12.05
CA ARG A 28 5.58 -4.48 -13.13
C ARG A 28 6.03 -5.85 -12.60
N HIS A 29 6.78 -5.91 -11.50
CA HIS A 29 7.20 -7.19 -10.93
C HIS A 29 6.03 -7.97 -10.32
N LEU A 30 5.09 -7.27 -9.67
CA LEU A 30 3.88 -7.87 -9.10
C LEU A 30 2.95 -8.42 -10.18
N ASP A 31 2.75 -7.67 -11.27
CA ASP A 31 1.93 -8.09 -12.41
C ASP A 31 2.50 -9.35 -13.11
N ASN A 32 3.83 -9.49 -13.10
CA ASN A 32 4.51 -10.69 -13.60
C ASN A 32 4.50 -11.87 -12.60
N GLY A 33 3.84 -11.73 -11.44
CA GLY A 33 3.74 -12.79 -10.44
C GLY A 33 5.06 -13.08 -9.72
N CYS A 34 5.97 -12.12 -9.61
CA CYS A 34 7.26 -12.33 -8.95
C CYS A 34 7.08 -12.72 -7.48
N ALA A 35 7.49 -13.93 -7.12
CA ALA A 35 7.33 -14.47 -5.76
C ALA A 35 8.09 -13.66 -4.71
N CYS A 36 9.31 -13.19 -5.03
CA CYS A 36 10.12 -12.36 -4.16
C CYS A 36 9.41 -11.04 -3.83
N CYS A 37 9.03 -10.28 -4.86
CA CYS A 37 8.33 -9.01 -4.69
C CYS A 37 6.98 -9.18 -3.97
N THR A 38 6.27 -10.29 -4.24
CA THR A 38 5.03 -10.61 -3.53
C THR A 38 5.26 -10.86 -2.05
N SER A 39 6.31 -11.60 -1.68
CA SER A 39 6.67 -11.85 -0.28
C SER A 39 7.05 -10.56 0.42
N ARG A 40 7.91 -9.75 -0.20
CA ARG A 40 8.35 -8.45 0.33
C ARG A 40 7.20 -7.47 0.50
N LEU A 41 6.28 -7.40 -0.46
CA LEU A 41 5.10 -6.55 -0.36
C LEU A 41 4.22 -6.94 0.84
N ARG A 42 4.07 -8.25 1.12
CA ARG A 42 3.33 -8.73 2.29
C ARG A 42 4.00 -8.34 3.59
N GLU A 43 5.33 -8.49 3.68
CA GLU A 43 6.13 -8.06 4.84
C GLU A 43 5.97 -6.55 5.08
N ALA A 44 6.16 -5.74 4.03
CA ALA A 44 5.99 -4.29 4.10
C ALA A 44 4.57 -3.88 4.51
N ALA A 45 3.54 -4.56 3.99
CA ALA A 45 2.15 -4.28 4.37
C ALA A 45 1.89 -4.54 5.87
N LEU A 46 2.49 -5.58 6.45
CA LEU A 46 2.41 -5.85 7.88
C LEU A 46 3.13 -4.77 8.69
N ASN A 47 4.32 -4.35 8.26
CA ASN A 47 5.08 -3.29 8.91
C ASN A 47 4.28 -1.97 8.94
N VAL A 48 3.75 -1.56 7.78
CA VAL A 48 2.92 -0.36 7.64
C VAL A 48 1.66 -0.46 8.50
N TYR A 49 0.99 -1.61 8.52
CA TYR A 49 -0.17 -1.83 9.38
C TYR A 49 0.18 -1.66 10.86
N LEU A 50 1.23 -2.33 11.35
CA LEU A 50 1.66 -2.27 12.74
C LEU A 50 1.97 -0.82 13.16
N VAL A 51 2.75 -0.09 12.37
CA VAL A 51 3.06 1.32 12.63
C VAL A 51 1.79 2.18 12.64
N SER A 52 0.88 1.94 11.69
CA SER A 52 -0.38 2.68 11.60
C SER A 52 -1.28 2.46 12.83
N THR A 53 -1.17 1.32 13.52
CA THR A 53 -1.94 1.06 14.75
C THR A 53 -1.44 1.83 15.97
N LEU A 54 -0.22 2.35 15.94
CA LEU A 54 0.37 3.12 17.05
C LEU A 54 -0.16 4.56 17.10
N VAL A 55 -0.75 5.05 16.01
CA VAL A 55 -1.25 6.42 15.90
C VAL A 55 -2.75 6.46 16.26
N PRO A 56 -3.23 7.45 17.03
CA PRO A 56 -4.65 7.61 17.32
C PRO A 56 -5.50 7.67 16.04
N SER A 57 -6.56 6.86 16.00
CA SER A 57 -7.46 6.83 14.86
C SER A 57 -8.20 8.16 14.70
N SER A 58 -7.96 8.83 13.57
CA SER A 58 -8.77 9.97 13.14
C SER A 58 -10.02 9.46 12.41
N ARG A 59 -11.09 9.18 13.18
CA ARG A 59 -12.35 8.74 12.58
C ARG A 59 -12.97 9.88 11.75
N PRO A 60 -13.39 9.64 10.50
CA PRO A 60 -14.07 10.67 9.72
C PRO A 60 -15.39 11.04 10.40
N GLY A 61 -15.69 12.35 10.45
CA GLY A 61 -16.96 12.83 11.01
C GLY A 61 -18.19 12.24 10.29
N PRO A 62 -19.37 12.20 10.93
CA PRO A 62 -20.56 11.50 10.42
C PRO A 62 -20.95 11.90 8.98
N LYS A 63 -20.86 13.20 8.65
CA LYS A 63 -21.16 13.71 7.30
C LYS A 63 -20.18 13.18 6.24
N THR A 64 -18.88 13.18 6.55
CA THR A 64 -17.86 12.65 5.65
C THR A 64 -18.03 11.14 5.46
N ARG A 65 -18.30 10.41 6.55
CA ARG A 65 -18.60 8.97 6.48
C ARG A 65 -19.83 8.69 5.60
N ALA A 66 -20.94 9.38 5.82
CA ALA A 66 -22.16 9.20 5.02
C ALA A 66 -21.91 9.50 3.52
N ARG A 67 -21.17 10.56 3.21
CA ARG A 67 -20.78 10.91 1.83
C ARG A 67 -19.89 9.85 1.18
N LEU A 68 -18.98 9.24 1.94
CA LEU A 68 -18.14 8.14 1.42
C LEU A 68 -18.96 6.89 1.18
N LEU A 69 -19.84 6.53 2.13
CA LEU A 69 -20.70 5.35 2.02
C LEU A 69 -21.73 5.47 0.88
N SER A 70 -22.26 6.66 0.60
CA SER A 70 -23.20 6.86 -0.53
C SER A 70 -22.55 6.68 -1.90
N ARG A 71 -21.22 6.80 -1.99
CA ARG A 71 -20.45 6.57 -3.22
C ARG A 71 -20.13 5.09 -3.46
N LEU A 72 -20.24 4.25 -2.43
CA LEU A 72 -20.14 2.81 -2.61
C LEU A 72 -21.44 2.35 -3.27
N LYS A 73 -21.38 2.02 -4.57
CA LYS A 73 -22.53 1.42 -5.28
C LYS A 73 -22.97 0.18 -4.51
N LYS A 74 -24.24 0.13 -4.09
CA LYS A 74 -24.90 -1.13 -3.76
C LYS A 74 -24.79 -2.00 -5.01
N LYS A 75 -24.03 -3.09 -4.92
CA LYS A 75 -23.99 -4.12 -5.94
C LYS A 75 -25.26 -4.95 -5.85
#